data_AF-A0A821W582-F1
#
_entry.id   AF-A0A821W582-F1
#
_cell.length_a   1.000
_cell.length_b   1.000
_cell.length_c   1.000
_cell.angle_alpha   90.00
_cell.angle_beta   90.00
_cell.angle_gamma   90.00
#
_symmetry.space_group_name_H-M   'P 1'
#
loop_
_entity.id
_entity.type
_entity.pdbx_description
1 polymer ?
#
loop_
_entity_poly.entity_id
_entity_poly.type
_entity_poly.pdbx_seq_one_letter_code
_entity_poly.pdbx_strand_id
1 'polypeptide(L)'
;MSKLNQPTSEPWKTAMTRANTLICLQIIIDNKPLCIGTYHMPCLYYLPDVMVIHSSIVKDLMFQLAAGQDFILAGDFNFEPQSLSYQVLTEKNYVGYNLPESNTYEISYRLNNEQILKSAYQEKNGSEPSYTNYSHTSSSPKYCGTLDYIFFTGHLTVENVLELPDNPTSESYPDETHPSDHLMIAATFQL
;
A
#
# COMPACT_ATOMS: atom_id res chain seq x y z
N MET A 1 -28.01 -13.33 -18.05
CA MET A 1 -26.56 -13.27 -18.31
C MET A 1 -25.86 -14.07 -17.23
N SER A 2 -25.18 -15.13 -17.62
CA SER A 2 -24.59 -16.14 -16.73
C SER A 2 -23.48 -15.55 -15.88
N LYS A 3 -23.55 -15.74 -14.56
CA LYS A 3 -22.39 -15.62 -13.67
C LYS A 3 -21.34 -16.60 -14.21
N LEU A 4 -20.30 -16.08 -14.86
CA LEU A 4 -19.09 -16.84 -15.13
C LEU A 4 -18.59 -17.36 -13.78
N ASN A 5 -18.52 -18.68 -13.64
CA ASN A 5 -17.83 -19.34 -12.54
C ASN A 5 -16.38 -18.87 -12.55
N GLN A 6 -16.07 -17.80 -11.82
CA GLN A 6 -14.69 -17.50 -11.48
C GLN A 6 -14.20 -18.69 -10.66
N PRO A 7 -13.12 -19.37 -11.06
CA PRO A 7 -12.52 -20.38 -10.20
C PRO A 7 -12.22 -19.69 -8.87
N THR A 8 -12.75 -20.24 -7.78
CA THR A 8 -12.47 -19.81 -6.41
C THR A 8 -10.97 -20.05 -6.18
N SER A 9 -10.15 -19.08 -6.60
CA SER A 9 -8.70 -19.18 -6.48
C SER A 9 -8.37 -19.06 -5.01
N GLU A 10 -7.79 -20.11 -4.46
CA GLU A 10 -7.35 -20.12 -3.07
C GLU A 10 -6.39 -18.94 -2.83
N PRO A 11 -6.64 -18.07 -1.83
CA PRO A 11 -5.91 -16.80 -1.70
C PRO A 11 -4.40 -16.96 -1.52
N TRP A 12 -3.95 -17.92 -0.72
CA TRP A 12 -2.52 -18.15 -0.47
C TRP A 12 -1.78 -18.61 -1.72
N LYS A 13 -2.35 -19.56 -2.45
CA LYS A 13 -1.85 -20.02 -3.75
C LYS A 13 -1.75 -18.85 -4.72
N THR A 14 -2.78 -18.00 -4.76
CA THR A 14 -2.80 -16.84 -5.64
C THR A 14 -1.72 -15.84 -5.26
N ALA A 15 -1.57 -15.53 -3.97
CA ALA A 15 -0.55 -14.65 -3.44
C ALA A 15 0.87 -15.14 -3.76
N MET A 16 1.16 -16.42 -3.52
CA MET A 16 2.47 -17.05 -3.76
C MET A 16 2.88 -17.11 -5.24
N THR A 17 1.91 -17.11 -6.17
CA THR A 17 2.22 -17.13 -7.61
C THR A 17 2.46 -15.75 -8.20
N ARG A 18 2.27 -14.68 -7.42
CA ARG A 18 2.58 -13.33 -7.88
C ARG A 18 4.08 -13.07 -7.82
N ALA A 19 4.59 -12.31 -8.78
CA ALA A 19 6.01 -11.94 -8.88
C ALA A 19 6.30 -10.52 -8.37
N ASN A 20 5.50 -10.03 -7.40
CA ASN A 20 5.74 -8.73 -6.80
C ASN A 20 7.04 -8.75 -5.97
N THR A 21 7.81 -7.68 -6.08
CA THR A 21 9.13 -7.58 -5.43
C THR A 21 9.12 -6.38 -4.49
N LEU A 22 9.45 -6.60 -3.22
CA LEU A 22 9.82 -5.55 -2.29
C LEU A 22 11.31 -5.23 -2.50
N ILE A 23 11.63 -3.99 -2.82
CA ILE A 23 13.01 -3.49 -2.84
C ILE A 23 13.21 -2.68 -1.57
N CYS A 24 14.24 -2.99 -0.79
CA CYS A 24 14.60 -2.25 0.40
C CYS A 24 16.08 -1.87 0.36
N LEU A 25 16.38 -0.60 0.65
CA LEU A 25 17.72 -0.07 0.77
C LEU A 25 17.89 0.55 2.15
N GLN A 26 19.01 0.26 2.81
CA GLN A 26 19.44 1.04 3.97
C GLN A 26 20.35 2.17 3.50
N ILE A 27 20.03 3.39 3.92
CA ILE A 27 20.87 4.58 3.72
C ILE A 27 21.32 5.12 5.07
N ILE A 28 22.34 5.98 5.06
CA ILE A 28 22.83 6.68 6.26
C ILE A 28 22.76 8.18 5.96
N ILE A 29 22.03 8.91 6.80
CA ILE A 29 21.90 10.37 6.76
C ILE A 29 22.38 10.90 8.11
N ASP A 30 23.41 11.75 8.12
CA ASP A 30 23.97 12.34 9.35
C ASP A 30 24.28 11.31 10.47
N ASN A 31 24.85 10.17 10.08
CA ASN A 31 25.15 9.01 10.94
C ASN A 31 23.91 8.28 11.53
N LYS A 32 22.69 8.61 11.08
CA LYS A 32 21.47 7.89 11.40
C LYS A 32 21.12 6.93 10.25
N PRO A 33 20.98 5.62 10.50
CA PRO A 33 20.49 4.69 9.49
C PRO A 33 18.99 4.89 9.24
N LEU A 34 18.57 4.75 7.98
CA LEU A 34 17.17 4.78 7.57
C LEU A 34 16.96 3.73 6.49
N CYS A 35 15.94 2.89 6.64
CA CYS A 35 15.55 1.95 5.59
C CYS A 35 14.46 2.55 4.71
N ILE A 36 14.59 2.37 3.39
CA ILE A 36 13.62 2.82 2.40
C ILE A 36 13.19 1.62 1.57
N GLY A 37 11.94 1.23 1.74
CA GLY A 37 11.26 0.19 0.98
C GLY A 37 10.40 0.79 -0.14
N THR A 38 10.32 0.09 -1.27
CA THR A 38 9.28 0.32 -2.25
C THR A 38 8.64 -0.99 -2.72
N TYR A 39 7.34 -0.95 -2.92
CA TYR A 39 6.53 -2.09 -3.30
C TYR A 39 5.37 -1.64 -4.18
N HIS A 40 5.11 -2.39 -5.24
CA HIS A 40 3.93 -2.24 -6.07
C HIS A 40 3.05 -3.47 -5.85
N MET A 41 1.88 -3.29 -5.23
CA MET A 41 0.91 -4.35 -4.94
C MET A 41 0.31 -4.92 -6.23
N PRO A 42 -0.01 -6.23 -6.29
CA PRO A 42 -0.74 -6.76 -7.43
C PRO A 42 -2.08 -6.03 -7.60
N CYS A 43 -2.46 -5.66 -8.82
CA CYS A 43 -3.76 -5.09 -9.11
C CYS A 43 -4.86 -6.19 -9.11
N LEU A 44 -5.21 -6.69 -7.92
CA LEU A 44 -6.18 -7.77 -7.69
C LEU A 44 -7.32 -7.30 -6.77
N TYR A 45 -7.89 -6.13 -7.02
CA TYR A 45 -8.98 -5.55 -6.21
C TYR A 45 -10.23 -6.44 -6.10
N TYR A 46 -10.42 -7.38 -7.03
CA TYR A 46 -11.49 -8.39 -6.99
C TYR A 46 -11.16 -9.61 -6.11
N LEU A 47 -9.96 -9.68 -5.54
CA LEU A 47 -9.49 -10.70 -4.59
C LEU A 47 -8.87 -10.02 -3.35
N PRO A 48 -9.67 -9.36 -2.49
CA PRO A 48 -9.18 -8.57 -1.36
C PRO A 48 -8.32 -9.39 -0.38
N ASP A 49 -8.62 -10.67 -0.20
CA ASP A 49 -7.85 -11.58 0.65
C ASP A 49 -6.38 -11.69 0.21
N VAL A 50 -6.12 -11.69 -1.10
CA VAL A 50 -4.76 -11.72 -1.66
C VAL A 50 -4.04 -10.41 -1.34
N MET A 51 -4.72 -9.28 -1.49
CA MET A 51 -4.20 -7.95 -1.18
C MET A 51 -3.84 -7.84 0.31
N VAL A 52 -4.68 -8.39 1.19
CA VAL A 52 -4.42 -8.42 2.64
C VAL A 52 -3.21 -9.30 2.98
N ILE A 53 -3.10 -10.48 2.37
CA ILE A 53 -1.92 -11.34 2.54
C ILE A 53 -0.64 -10.56 2.17
N HIS A 54 -0.60 -9.96 0.98
CA HIS A 54 0.57 -9.18 0.55
C HIS A 54 0.86 -8.00 1.47
N SER A 55 -0.17 -7.25 1.90
CA SER A 55 -0.01 -6.11 2.82
C SER A 55 0.61 -6.53 4.15
N SER A 56 0.10 -7.62 4.74
CA SER A 56 0.63 -8.13 6.02
C SER A 56 2.09 -8.60 5.90
N ILE A 57 2.41 -9.35 4.84
CA ILE A 57 3.76 -9.86 4.60
C ILE A 57 4.74 -8.74 4.31
N VAL A 58 4.39 -7.75 3.47
CA VAL A 58 5.27 -6.62 3.16
C VAL A 58 5.58 -5.80 4.40
N LYS A 59 4.58 -5.57 5.26
CA LYS A 59 4.78 -4.89 6.55
C LYS A 59 5.80 -5.63 7.41
N ASP A 60 5.60 -6.92 7.60
CA ASP A 60 6.44 -7.73 8.48
C ASP A 60 7.85 -7.89 7.92
N LEU A 61 7.98 -8.06 6.60
CA LEU A 61 9.28 -8.06 5.92
C LEU A 61 10.01 -6.74 6.09
N MET A 62 9.32 -5.59 5.98
CA MET A 62 9.95 -4.29 6.22
C MET A 62 10.43 -4.13 7.66
N PHE A 63 9.65 -4.54 8.66
CA PHE A 63 10.10 -4.54 10.06
C PHE A 63 11.32 -5.46 10.27
N GLN A 64 11.34 -6.63 9.63
CA GLN A 64 12.48 -7.55 9.70
C GLN A 64 13.73 -6.96 9.03
N LEU A 65 13.59 -6.41 7.83
CA LEU A 65 14.69 -5.82 7.06
C LEU A 65 15.26 -4.56 7.74
N ALA A 66 14.40 -3.75 8.36
CA ALA A 66 14.83 -2.56 9.10
C ALA A 66 15.52 -2.89 10.43
N ALA A 67 15.38 -4.12 10.95
CA ALA A 67 16.07 -4.58 12.15
C ALA A 67 15.99 -3.60 13.35
N GLY A 68 14.80 -3.00 13.54
CA GLY A 68 14.54 -2.03 14.61
C GLY A 68 14.92 -0.58 14.30
N GLN A 69 15.48 -0.29 13.12
CA GLN A 69 15.69 1.09 12.65
C GLN A 69 14.39 1.69 12.12
N ASP A 70 14.36 3.02 12.04
CA ASP A 70 13.31 3.78 11.36
C ASP A 70 13.27 3.40 9.87
N PHE A 71 12.07 3.38 9.30
CA PHE A 71 11.92 3.13 7.87
C PHE A 71 10.73 3.84 7.23
N ILE A 72 10.84 4.01 5.92
CA ILE A 72 9.80 4.45 5.01
C ILE A 72 9.48 3.30 4.05
N LEU A 73 8.21 3.11 3.73
CA LEU A 73 7.72 2.18 2.72
C LEU A 73 6.76 2.93 1.79
N ALA A 74 7.12 3.07 0.51
CA ALA A 74 6.33 3.83 -0.46
C ALA A 74 6.00 3.05 -1.73
N GLY A 75 4.88 3.36 -2.37
CA GLY A 75 4.54 2.80 -3.68
C GLY A 75 3.06 2.82 -3.99
N ASP A 76 2.70 2.14 -5.09
CA ASP A 76 1.31 1.88 -5.48
C ASP A 76 0.82 0.60 -4.78
N PHE A 77 -0.11 0.77 -3.85
CA PHE A 77 -0.68 -0.31 -3.08
C PHE A 77 -1.99 -0.85 -3.63
N ASN A 78 -2.54 -0.27 -4.70
CA ASN A 78 -3.76 -0.73 -5.36
C ASN A 78 -4.95 -0.96 -4.39
N PHE A 79 -5.01 -0.23 -3.27
CA PHE A 79 -6.12 -0.26 -2.34
C PHE A 79 -6.45 1.13 -1.80
N GLU A 80 -7.71 1.34 -1.39
CA GLU A 80 -8.20 2.61 -0.85
C GLU A 80 -8.06 2.70 0.69
N PRO A 81 -8.11 3.89 1.29
CA PRO A 81 -7.87 4.10 2.74
C PRO A 81 -8.84 3.33 3.67
N GLN A 82 -10.05 3.02 3.21
CA GLN A 82 -11.04 2.24 3.94
C GLN A 82 -10.90 0.72 3.78
N SER A 83 -9.91 0.25 3.01
CA SER A 83 -9.71 -1.17 2.75
C SER A 83 -9.12 -1.91 3.96
N LEU A 84 -9.41 -3.22 4.04
CA LEU A 84 -8.79 -4.09 5.04
C LEU A 84 -7.25 -4.10 4.90
N SER A 85 -6.74 -3.97 3.67
CA SER A 85 -5.32 -3.90 3.38
C SER A 85 -4.65 -2.68 4.01
N TYR A 86 -5.30 -1.50 3.92
CA TYR A 86 -4.84 -0.29 4.61
C TYR A 86 -4.85 -0.49 6.12
N GLN A 87 -5.96 -1.00 6.68
CA GLN A 87 -6.10 -1.22 8.12
C GLN A 87 -5.04 -2.17 8.69
N VAL A 88 -4.69 -3.23 7.96
CA VAL A 88 -3.62 -4.17 8.35
C VAL A 88 -2.26 -3.49 8.48
N LEU A 89 -2.02 -2.42 7.73
CA LEU A 89 -0.79 -1.63 7.84
C LEU A 89 -0.83 -0.64 9.01
N THR A 90 -1.99 -0.04 9.28
CA THR A 90 -2.08 1.17 10.13
C THR A 90 -2.73 0.97 11.50
N GLU A 91 -3.48 -0.11 11.72
CA GLU A 91 -4.22 -0.33 12.95
C GLU A 91 -3.56 -1.37 13.86
N LYS A 92 -3.55 -1.08 15.18
CA LYS A 92 -3.13 -2.05 16.21
C LYS A 92 -4.27 -2.98 16.52
N ASN A 93 -3.93 -4.22 16.90
CA ASN A 93 -4.91 -5.22 17.33
C ASN A 93 -6.10 -5.29 16.37
N TYR A 94 -5.81 -5.47 15.08
CA TYR A 94 -6.87 -5.55 14.09
C TYR A 94 -7.67 -6.84 14.30
N VAL A 95 -8.69 -6.78 15.18
CA VAL A 95 -9.48 -7.93 15.65
C VAL A 95 -10.48 -8.41 14.58
N GLY A 96 -10.71 -7.60 13.54
CA GLY A 96 -11.78 -7.81 12.56
C GLY A 96 -11.49 -8.84 11.47
N TYR A 97 -10.23 -9.19 11.22
CA TYR A 97 -9.87 -10.05 10.09
C TYR A 97 -8.80 -11.08 10.47
N ASN A 98 -9.21 -12.34 10.54
CA ASN A 98 -8.25 -13.42 10.44
C ASN A 98 -7.80 -13.52 8.99
N LEU A 99 -6.49 -13.66 8.76
CA LEU A 99 -5.98 -14.03 7.45
C LEU A 99 -6.76 -15.26 6.94
N PRO A 100 -7.05 -15.32 5.63
CA PRO A 100 -7.85 -16.41 5.07
C PRO A 100 -7.21 -17.75 5.42
N GLU A 101 -8.01 -18.73 5.80
CA GLU A 101 -7.52 -20.10 5.99
C GLU A 101 -7.15 -20.72 4.63
N SER A 102 -6.19 -21.65 4.64
CA SER A 102 -5.84 -22.42 3.46
C SER A 102 -6.23 -23.89 3.64
N ASN A 103 -6.96 -24.44 2.66
CA ASN A 103 -7.22 -25.88 2.57
C ASN A 103 -6.05 -26.63 1.90
N THR A 104 -5.08 -25.92 1.33
CA THR A 104 -3.97 -26.50 0.54
C THR A 104 -2.65 -26.48 1.31
N TYR A 105 -2.44 -25.45 2.13
CA TYR A 105 -1.18 -25.21 2.82
C TYR A 105 -1.39 -25.09 4.33
N GLU A 106 -0.43 -25.59 5.10
CA GLU A 106 -0.37 -25.26 6.52
C GLU A 106 0.28 -23.88 6.67
N ILE A 107 -0.50 -22.89 7.11
CA ILE A 107 -0.03 -21.50 7.23
C ILE A 107 0.57 -21.27 8.62
N SER A 108 1.90 -21.23 8.69
CA SER A 108 2.64 -20.91 9.91
C SER A 108 2.81 -19.41 10.15
N TYR A 109 2.57 -18.58 9.13
CA TYR A 109 2.64 -17.12 9.23
C TYR A 109 1.63 -16.59 10.26
N ARG A 110 2.07 -15.62 11.06
CA ARG A 110 1.26 -14.93 12.06
C ARG A 110 1.47 -13.44 11.86
N LEU A 111 0.36 -12.73 11.68
CA LEU A 111 0.37 -11.30 11.43
C LEU A 111 0.89 -10.55 12.66
N ASN A 112 1.80 -9.60 12.44
CA ASN A 112 2.20 -8.65 13.47
C ASN A 112 1.08 -7.65 13.74
N ASN A 113 0.43 -7.77 14.91
CA ASN A 113 -0.68 -6.90 15.30
C ASN A 113 -0.27 -5.71 16.19
N GLU A 114 1.00 -5.66 16.60
CA GLU A 114 1.48 -4.66 17.55
C GLU A 114 2.16 -3.48 16.85
N GLN A 115 2.95 -3.80 15.82
CA GLN A 115 3.67 -2.79 15.05
C GLN A 115 2.81 -2.32 13.87
N ILE A 116 2.71 -0.99 13.77
CA ILE A 116 1.92 -0.30 12.75
C ILE A 116 2.80 0.68 11.98
N LEU A 117 2.32 1.02 10.79
CA LEU A 117 2.82 2.10 9.98
C LEU A 117 1.89 3.31 10.10
N LYS A 118 2.44 4.50 9.93
CA LYS A 118 1.69 5.75 9.77
C LYS A 118 1.76 6.16 8.30
N SER A 119 0.69 6.71 7.75
CA SER A 119 0.74 7.36 6.42
C SER A 119 1.21 8.80 6.57
N ALA A 120 2.12 9.25 5.71
CA ALA A 120 2.64 10.62 5.75
C ALA A 120 1.55 11.67 5.51
N TYR A 121 0.62 11.41 4.57
CA TYR A 121 -0.48 12.32 4.27
C TYR A 121 -1.50 12.37 5.41
N GLN A 122 -1.91 11.20 5.92
CA GLN A 122 -2.80 11.13 7.08
C GLN A 122 -2.20 11.82 8.31
N GLU A 123 -0.91 11.65 8.59
CA GLU A 123 -0.21 12.29 9.72
C GLU A 123 -0.15 13.81 9.54
N LYS A 124 0.21 14.28 8.33
CA LYS A 124 0.46 15.71 8.09
C LYS A 124 -0.83 16.53 7.91
N ASN A 125 -1.81 15.98 7.21
CA ASN A 125 -3.02 16.70 6.81
C ASN A 125 -4.26 16.29 7.62
N GLY A 126 -4.19 15.19 8.38
CA GLY A 126 -5.35 14.63 9.08
C GLY A 126 -6.27 13.81 8.17
N SER A 127 -5.95 13.67 6.88
CA SER A 127 -6.64 12.83 5.91
C SER A 127 -5.70 12.37 4.80
N GLU A 128 -6.03 11.26 4.17
CA GLU A 128 -5.44 10.88 2.88
C GLU A 128 -5.87 11.84 1.75
N PRO A 129 -5.13 11.92 0.63
CA PRO A 129 -5.56 12.66 -0.55
C PRO A 129 -6.92 12.16 -1.06
N SER A 130 -7.64 13.03 -1.77
CA SER A 130 -8.88 12.65 -2.45
C SER A 130 -8.64 11.61 -3.55
N TYR A 131 -7.51 11.70 -4.23
CA TYR A 131 -7.06 10.70 -5.19
C TYR A 131 -5.55 10.76 -5.42
N THR A 132 -4.99 9.63 -5.86
CA THR A 132 -3.64 9.54 -6.42
C THR A 132 -3.64 8.85 -7.77
N ASN A 133 -4.69 8.10 -8.13
CA ASN A 133 -4.94 7.58 -9.48
C ASN A 133 -6.22 8.20 -10.05
N TYR A 134 -6.18 8.56 -11.32
CA TYR A 134 -7.35 8.94 -12.09
C TYR A 134 -7.27 8.41 -13.53
N SER A 135 -7.92 7.29 -13.78
CA SER A 135 -7.79 6.54 -15.02
C SER A 135 -9.14 6.23 -15.66
N HIS A 136 -9.17 6.26 -16.99
CA HIS A 136 -10.31 5.84 -17.80
C HIS A 136 -9.78 5.15 -19.06
N THR A 137 -10.16 3.89 -19.24
CA THR A 137 -9.81 3.13 -20.45
C THR A 137 -11.09 2.64 -21.13
N SER A 138 -11.02 2.31 -22.42
CA SER A 138 -12.17 1.70 -23.10
C SER A 138 -12.56 0.32 -22.53
N SER A 139 -11.67 -0.30 -21.77
CA SER A 139 -11.80 -1.64 -21.19
C SER A 139 -12.19 -1.66 -19.71
N SER A 140 -12.19 -0.52 -19.02
CA SER A 140 -12.48 -0.43 -17.59
C SER A 140 -13.34 0.79 -17.27
N PRO A 141 -14.20 0.73 -16.24
CA PRO A 141 -14.85 1.93 -15.73
C PRO A 141 -13.81 3.01 -15.36
N LYS A 142 -14.24 4.27 -15.45
CA LYS A 142 -13.50 5.40 -14.91
C LYS A 142 -13.26 5.16 -13.41
N TYR A 143 -12.01 5.31 -12.97
CA TYR A 143 -11.59 5.16 -11.59
C TYR A 143 -10.90 6.44 -11.12
N CYS A 144 -11.21 6.86 -9.89
CA CYS A 144 -10.60 8.00 -9.22
C CYS A 144 -10.51 7.67 -7.74
N GLY A 145 -9.29 7.54 -7.22
CA GLY A 145 -9.10 7.14 -5.82
C GLY A 145 -7.64 7.17 -5.39
N THR A 146 -7.43 7.00 -4.09
CA THR A 146 -6.10 6.99 -3.47
C THR A 146 -5.58 5.57 -3.39
N LEU A 147 -4.52 5.31 -4.15
CA LEU A 147 -3.87 4.00 -4.26
C LEU A 147 -2.40 4.03 -3.83
N ASP A 148 -1.80 5.22 -3.82
CA ASP A 148 -0.38 5.43 -3.59
C ASP A 148 -0.15 6.01 -2.19
N TYR A 149 0.80 5.45 -1.45
CA TYR A 149 1.05 5.83 -0.06
C TYR A 149 2.54 5.96 0.22
N ILE A 150 2.88 6.84 1.17
CA ILE A 150 4.19 6.90 1.82
C ILE A 150 3.97 6.53 3.29
N PHE A 151 4.17 5.27 3.61
CA PHE A 151 4.09 4.76 4.97
C PHE A 151 5.43 4.90 5.69
N PHE A 152 5.41 5.07 7.01
CA PHE A 152 6.60 5.18 7.82
C PHE A 152 6.37 4.72 9.27
N THR A 153 7.45 4.54 10.02
CA THR A 153 7.40 4.23 11.47
C THR A 153 8.62 4.80 12.20
N GLY A 154 8.69 4.57 13.51
CA GLY A 154 9.82 4.97 14.34
C GLY A 154 9.75 6.41 14.82
N HIS A 155 10.89 7.10 14.86
CA HIS A 155 11.03 8.46 15.38
C HIS A 155 10.91 9.55 14.31
N LEU A 156 10.71 9.18 13.04
CA LEU A 156 10.50 10.10 11.94
C LEU A 156 9.32 11.04 12.18
N THR A 157 9.51 12.33 11.86
CA THR A 157 8.46 13.35 11.90
C THR A 157 8.19 13.88 10.50
N VAL A 158 6.92 13.95 10.09
CA VAL A 158 6.53 14.49 8.78
C VAL A 158 6.49 16.01 8.85
N GLU A 159 7.45 16.67 8.22
CA GLU A 159 7.50 18.14 8.17
C GLU A 159 6.51 18.68 7.14
N ASN A 160 6.44 18.05 5.97
CA ASN A 160 5.56 18.47 4.88
C ASN A 160 5.20 17.31 3.95
N VAL A 161 4.11 17.49 3.19
CA VAL A 161 3.74 16.63 2.06
C VAL A 161 3.48 17.50 0.83
N LEU A 162 3.63 16.93 -0.36
CA LEU A 162 3.25 17.62 -1.60
C LEU A 162 1.72 17.77 -1.64
N GLU A 163 1.26 19.01 -1.75
CA GLU A 163 -0.16 19.32 -1.92
C GLU A 163 -0.67 18.74 -3.24
N LEU A 164 -1.73 17.94 -3.15
CA LEU A 164 -2.39 17.34 -4.30
C LEU A 164 -3.72 18.05 -4.57
N PRO A 165 -4.15 18.15 -5.84
CA PRO A 165 -5.46 18.67 -6.17
C PRO A 165 -6.56 17.81 -5.55
N ASP A 166 -7.62 18.45 -5.05
CA ASP A 166 -8.80 17.74 -4.53
C ASP A 166 -9.64 17.10 -5.64
N ASN A 167 -9.58 17.67 -6.86
CA ASN A 167 -10.40 17.25 -7.99
C ASN A 167 -9.55 17.12 -9.25
N PRO A 168 -9.78 16.09 -10.09
CA PRO A 168 -9.18 16.01 -11.40
C PRO A 168 -9.54 17.19 -12.29
N THR A 169 -8.60 17.62 -13.11
CA THR A 169 -8.77 18.77 -14.04
C THR A 169 -9.14 18.35 -15.47
N SER A 170 -9.10 17.04 -15.74
CA SER A 170 -9.37 16.41 -17.03
C SER A 170 -10.39 15.28 -16.90
N GLU A 171 -10.73 14.63 -18.02
CA GLU A 171 -11.63 13.46 -18.03
C GLU A 171 -10.93 12.14 -17.64
N SER A 172 -9.61 12.10 -17.80
CA SER A 172 -8.71 11.02 -17.39
C SER A 172 -7.30 11.56 -17.36
N TYR A 173 -6.44 10.92 -16.59
CA TYR A 173 -5.00 10.95 -16.81
C TYR A 173 -4.55 9.60 -17.43
N PRO A 174 -3.39 9.53 -18.10
CA PRO A 174 -2.55 10.67 -18.52
C PRO A 174 -3.25 11.59 -19.52
N ASP A 175 -2.77 12.83 -19.63
CA ASP A 175 -3.21 13.84 -20.61
C ASP A 175 -2.01 14.68 -21.12
N GLU A 176 -2.26 15.79 -21.81
CA GLU A 176 -1.20 16.67 -22.36
C GLU A 176 -0.29 17.29 -21.29
N THR A 177 -0.75 17.36 -20.05
CA THR A 177 -0.07 17.98 -18.91
C THR A 177 0.31 16.98 -17.81
N HIS A 178 -0.31 15.80 -17.80
CA HIS A 178 -0.07 14.72 -16.84
C HIS A 178 0.47 13.48 -17.56
N PRO A 179 1.76 13.13 -17.43
CA PRO A 179 2.35 12.01 -18.17
C PRO A 179 2.00 10.62 -17.63
N SER A 180 1.29 10.54 -16.50
CA SER A 180 0.84 9.30 -15.85
C SER A 180 -0.60 9.47 -15.38
N ASP A 181 -1.33 8.36 -15.29
CA ASP A 181 -2.63 8.28 -14.62
C ASP A 181 -2.53 8.38 -13.10
N HIS A 182 -1.32 8.26 -12.54
CA HIS A 182 -1.03 8.52 -11.14
C HIS A 182 -0.43 9.92 -10.93
N LEU A 183 -0.75 10.52 -9.80
CA LEU A 183 -0.13 11.73 -9.30
C LEU A 183 1.15 11.40 -8.53
N MET A 184 2.18 12.22 -8.71
CA MET A 184 3.37 12.15 -7.86
C MET A 184 2.99 12.50 -6.42
N ILE A 185 3.33 11.62 -5.48
CA ILE A 185 3.26 11.89 -4.04
C ILE A 185 4.66 12.18 -3.50
N ALA A 186 4.76 13.04 -2.48
CA ALA A 186 6.04 13.29 -1.82
C ALA A 186 5.84 13.71 -0.35
N ALA A 187 6.85 13.42 0.47
CA ALA A 187 6.89 13.82 1.87
C ALA A 187 8.33 14.24 2.26
N THR A 188 8.42 15.22 3.17
CA THR A 188 9.67 15.65 3.80
C THR A 188 9.66 15.17 5.25
N PHE A 189 10.73 14.46 5.63
CA PHE A 189 10.89 13.90 6.97
C PHE A 189 12.04 14.56 7.71
N GLN A 190 11.85 14.78 9.01
CA GLN A 190 12.91 15.04 9.96
C GLN A 190 13.33 13.71 10.62
N LEU A 191 14.65 13.43 10.59
CA LEU A 191 15.28 12.26 11.23
C LEU A 191 15.81 12.57 12.63
#